data_AF-A0A1T3FKV3-F1
#
_entry.id   AF-A0A1T3FKV3-F1
#
_cell.length_a   1.000
_cell.length_b   1.000
_cell.length_c   1.000
_cell.angle_alpha   90.00
_cell.angle_beta   90.00
_cell.angle_gamma   90.00
#
_symmetry.space_group_name_H-M   'P 1'
#
loop_
_entity.id
_entity.type
_entity.pdbx_description
1 polymer ?
#
loop_
_entity_poly.entity_id
_entity_poly.type
_entity_poly.pdbx_seq_one_letter_code
_entity_poly.pdbx_strand_id
1 'polypeptide(L)' 'MNEFVRIYQSNILFQVEIIKGKLMSEGIESYIKNEFVNNLAVMPINQDYILYVAEKDAVEAERIIRETSAEEN' A
#
# COMPACT_ATOMS: atom_id res chain seq x y z
N MET A 1 -12.98 2.67 -17.29
CA MET A 1 -12.35 1.58 -16.50
C MET A 1 -11.90 2.20 -15.20
N ASN A 2 -12.22 1.61 -14.05
CA ASN A 2 -11.66 2.10 -12.78
C ASN A 2 -10.22 1.59 -12.71
N GLU A 3 -9.28 2.43 -13.13
CA GLU A 3 -7.87 2.10 -13.00
C GLU A 3 -7.47 2.24 -11.52
N PHE A 4 -6.77 1.22 -11.05
CA PHE A 4 -6.24 1.17 -9.70
C PHE A 4 -4.73 1.33 -9.78
N VAL A 5 -4.21 2.25 -8.98
CA VAL A 5 -2.79 2.59 -8.96
C VAL A 5 -2.18 2.17 -7.64
N ARG A 6 -0.96 1.65 -7.71
CA ARG A 6 -0.17 1.33 -6.51
C ARG A 6 0.28 2.62 -5.84
N ILE A 7 0.14 2.70 -4.53
CA ILE A 7 0.50 3.88 -3.73
C ILE A 7 1.46 3.57 -2.59
N TYR A 8 1.51 2.33 -2.13
CA TYR A 8 2.39 1.90 -1.06
C TYR A 8 2.73 0.42 -1.22
N GLN A 9 3.92 0.03 -0.78
CA GLN A 9 4.33 -1.38 -0.73
C GLN A 9 5.18 -1.62 0.52
N SER A 10 5.01 -2.80 1.13
CA SER A 10 5.87 -3.27 2.21
C SER A 10 5.85 -4.79 2.24
N ASN A 11 6.94 -5.39 2.72
CA ASN A 11 6.99 -6.81 3.04
C ASN A 11 6.35 -7.15 4.40
N ILE A 12 5.88 -6.15 5.14
CA ILE A 12 5.20 -6.29 6.44
C ILE A 12 3.74 -5.90 6.28
N LEU A 13 2.82 -6.87 6.37
CA LEU A 13 1.38 -6.64 6.24
C LEU A 13 0.86 -5.56 7.20
N PHE A 14 1.36 -5.56 8.43
CA PHE A 14 0.94 -4.60 9.45
C PHE A 14 1.17 -3.15 9.04
N GLN A 15 2.28 -2.83 8.37
CA GLN A 15 2.54 -1.47 7.88
C GLN A 15 1.51 -1.07 6.81
N VAL A 16 1.19 -1.99 5.90
CA VAL A 16 0.21 -1.75 4.85
C VAL A 16 -1.21 -1.56 5.42
N GLU A 17 -1.58 -2.34 6.43
CA GLU A 17 -2.87 -2.20 7.13
C GLU A 17 -2.98 -0.88 7.91
N ILE A 18 -1.89 -0.37 8.50
CA ILE A 18 -1.88 0.97 9.12
C ILE A 18 -2.21 2.04 8.09
N ILE A 19 -1.51 2.04 6.95
CA ILE A 19 -1.73 3.02 5.89
C ILE A 19 -3.15 2.91 5.34
N LYS A 20 -3.62 1.69 5.08
CA LYS A 20 -5.00 1.43 4.65
C LYS A 20 -6.03 1.98 5.65
N GLY A 21 -5.82 1.79 6.95
CA GLY A 21 -6.69 2.33 8.00
C GLY A 21 -6.72 3.87 7.99
N LYS A 22 -5.57 4.50 7.73
CA LYS A 22 -5.46 5.96 7.59
C LYS A 22 -6.20 6.49 6.37
N LEU A 23 -6.03 5.83 5.22
CA LEU A 23 -6.78 6.18 4.01
C LEU A 23 -8.30 6.02 4.23
N MET A 24 -8.71 4.96 4.92
CA MET A 24 -10.11 4.72 5.24
C MET A 24 -10.67 5.80 6.18
N SER A 25 -9.90 6.30 7.15
CA SER A 25 -10.37 7.41 8.02
C SER A 25 -10.58 8.72 7.26
N GLU A 26 -9.87 8.91 6.15
CA GLU A 26 -10.02 10.05 5.22
C GLU A 26 -11.04 9.77 4.11
N GLY A 27 -11.76 8.63 4.16
CA GLY A 27 -12.78 8.26 3.19
C GLY A 27 -12.25 7.72 1.86
N ILE A 28 -10.97 7.36 1.79
CA ILE A 28 -10.34 6.78 0.60
C ILE A 28 -10.38 5.26 0.69
N GLU A 29 -11.14 4.63 -0.21
CA GLU A 29 -11.15 3.18 -0.35
C GLU A 29 -9.83 2.67 -0.95
N SER A 30 -9.27 1.64 -0.33
CA SER A 30 -8.04 0.99 -0.79
C SER A 30 -8.10 -0.52 -0.59
N TYR A 31 -7.34 -1.26 -1.40
CA TYR A 31 -7.22 -2.71 -1.28
C TYR A 31 -5.77 -3.16 -1.27
N ILE A 32 -5.51 -4.26 -0.58
CA ILE A 32 -4.19 -4.86 -0.45
C ILE A 32 -4.11 -6.04 -1.42
N LYS A 33 -3.11 -6.02 -2.29
CA LYS A 33 -2.72 -7.14 -3.13
C LYS A 33 -1.51 -7.82 -2.50
N ASN A 34 -1.59 -9.14 -2.36
CA ASN A 34 -0.48 -9.97 -1.91
C ASN A 34 0.23 -10.53 -3.14
N GLU A 35 1.51 -10.21 -3.32
CA GLU A 35 2.35 -10.76 -4.37
C GLU A 35 3.40 -11.70 -3.76
N PHE A 36 3.27 -12.99 -4.10
CA PHE A 36 4.27 -14.00 -3.76
C PHE A 36 5.39 -13.96 -4.80
N VAL A 37 6.56 -13.45 -4.43
CA VAL A 37 7.73 -13.49 -5.30
C VAL A 37 8.36 -14.88 -5.18
N ASN A 38 7.86 -15.82 -5.98
CA ASN A 38 8.36 -17.19 -6.01
C ASN A 38 9.59 -17.26 -6.94
N ASN A 39 10.74 -16.82 -6.46
CA ASN A 39 11.99 -17.02 -7.18
C ASN A 39 12.38 -18.51 -7.07
N LEU A 40 12.21 -19.26 -8.15
CA LEU A 40 12.50 -20.70 -8.29
C LEU A 40 13.97 -21.11 -8.07
N ALA A 41 14.81 -20.23 -7.54
CA ALA A 41 16.18 -20.52 -7.17
C ALA A 41 16.52 -19.79 -5.86
N VAL A 42 16.61 -20.56 -4.77
CA VAL A 42 17.28 -20.26 -3.50
C VAL A 42 16.78 -19.06 -2.64
N MET A 43 16.25 -19.37 -1.45
CA MET A 43 16.00 -18.52 -0.26
C MET A 43 14.73 -17.62 -0.25
N PRO A 44 14.38 -17.04 0.92
CA PRO A 44 13.04 -17.10 1.51
C PRO A 44 11.96 -16.39 0.69
N ILE A 45 10.71 -16.84 0.84
CA ILE A 45 9.53 -16.24 0.21
C ILE A 45 9.44 -14.77 0.67
N ASN A 46 9.87 -13.84 -0.17
CA ASN A 46 9.57 -12.43 0.03
C ASN A 46 8.13 -12.23 -0.41
N GLN A 47 7.30 -11.90 0.58
CA GLN A 47 5.89 -11.63 0.38
C GLN A 47 5.73 -10.11 0.38
N ASP A 48 5.39 -9.55 -0.78
CA ASP A 48 5.16 -8.12 -0.91
C ASP A 48 3.65 -7.84 -0.81
N TYR A 49 3.29 -6.93 0.08
CA TYR A 49 1.95 -6.41 0.23
C TYR A 49 1.90 -5.03 -0.42
N ILE A 50 1.06 -4.90 -1.44
CA ILE A 50 0.94 -3.68 -2.23
C ILE A 50 -0.44 -3.09 -2.01
N LEU A 51 -0.48 -1.82 -1.64
CA LEU A 51 -1.71 -1.05 -1.47
C LEU A 51 -2.06 -0.34 -2.77
N TYR A 52 -3.33 -0.46 -3.14
CA TYR A 52 -3.88 0.18 -4.33
C TYR A 52 -5.08 1.05 -3.96
N VAL A 53 -5.24 2.15 -4.69
CA VAL A 53 -6.39 3.07 -4.64
C VAL A 53 -6.91 3.31 -6.04
N ALA A 54 -8.13 3.83 -6.15
CA ALA A 54 -8.61 4.33 -7.44
C ALA A 54 -7.73 5.50 -7.90
N GLU A 55 -7.43 5.58 -9.21
CA GLU A 55 -6.57 6.63 -9.77
C GLU A 55 -7.00 8.05 -9.39
N LYS A 56 -8.32 8.29 -9.32
CA LYS A 56 -8.91 9.58 -8.90
C LYS A 56 -8.49 10.03 -7.48
N ASP A 57 -8.14 9.09 -6.61
CA ASP A 57 -7.80 9.34 -5.21
C ASP A 57 -6.28 9.26 -4.97
N ALA A 58 -5.49 8.98 -6.01
CA ALA A 58 -4.06 8.71 -5.91
C ALA A 58 -3.26 9.87 -5.32
N VAL A 59 -3.52 11.10 -5.81
CA VAL A 59 -2.80 12.30 -5.37
C VAL A 59 -3.02 12.56 -3.88
N GLU A 60 -4.26 12.41 -3.43
CA GLU A 60 -4.63 12.63 -2.03
C GLU A 60 -4.08 11.52 -1.14
N ALA A 61 -4.16 10.26 -1.59
CA ALA A 61 -3.57 9.13 -0.88
C ALA A 61 -2.06 9.30 -0.69
N GLU A 62 -1.33 9.73 -1.72
CA GLU A 62 0.10 10.01 -1.62
C GLU A 62 0.42 11.17 -0.65
N ARG A 63 -0.45 12.18 -0.58
CA ARG A 63 -0.30 13.29 0.38
C ARG A 63 -0.39 12.77 1.82
N ILE A 64 -1.42 11.98 2.12
CA ILE A 64 -1.66 11.39 3.46
C ILE A 64 -0.49 10.48 3.88
N ILE A 65 0.02 9.67 2.95
CA ILE A 65 1.15 8.76 3.21
C ILE A 65 2.43 9.54 3.54
N ARG A 66 2.71 10.61 2.80
CA ARG A 66 3.87 11.48 3.05
C ARG A 66 3.79 12.16 4.41
N GLU A 67 2.62 12.66 4.79
CA GLU A 67 2.39 13.27 6.11
C GLU A 67 2.61 12.27 7.24
N THR A 68 2.07 11.05 7.09
CA THR A 68 2.25 9.97 8.07
C THR A 68 3.72 9.58 8.24
N SER A 69 4.49 9.57 7.14
CA SER A 69 5.91 9.23 7.16
C SER A 69 6.80 10.37 7.70
N ALA A 70 6.33 11.61 7.60
CA ALA A 70 7.01 12.79 8.12
C ALA A 70 6.82 12.97 9.63
N GLU A 71 5.69 12.53 10.18
CA GLU A 71 5.37 12.57 11.62
C GLU A 71 6.21 11.58 12.46
N GLU A 72 6.90 10.62 11.84
CA GLU A 72 7.76 9.65 12.52
C GLU A 72 9.24 10.12 12.69
N ASN A 73 9.57 11.39 12.38
CA ASN A 73 10.90 12.00 12.59
C ASN A 73 10.94 13.05 13.69
#